data_AF-A0A150GZQ2-F1
#
_entry.id   AF-A0A150GZQ2-F1
#
_cell.length_a   1.000
_cell.length_b   1.000
_cell.length_c   1.000
_cell.angle_alpha   90.00
_cell.angle_beta   90.00
_cell.angle_gamma   90.00
#
_symmetry.space_group_name_H-M   'P 1'
#
loop_
_entity.id
_entity.type
_entity.pdbx_description
1 polymer ?
#
loop_
_entity_poly.entity_id
_entity_poly.type
_entity_poly.pdbx_seq_one_letter_code
_entity_poly.pdbx_strand_id
1 'polypeptide(L)'
;MAWLRQRGCPWGCNAYSAAAKAGCEAALEWLVEQGCPMEESGQPYIKACRNGDMATLRCLRRLGVVPWGPVGRVFVRVAMAVIDPVPLRQLRWLLQQGCPLDYKATEQWLAAPLGVQHQQWARETLRLLAEHRQQQQQP
;
A
#
# COMPACT_ATOMS: atom_id res chain seq x y z
N MET A 1 13.47 -2.59 -22.51
CA MET A 1 14.20 -2.25 -21.26
C MET A 1 15.61 -2.87 -21.15
N ALA A 2 15.95 -3.95 -21.87
CA ALA A 2 17.28 -4.59 -21.76
C ALA A 2 18.47 -3.71 -22.20
N TRP A 3 18.28 -2.74 -23.10
CA TRP A 3 19.35 -1.89 -23.63
C TRP A 3 19.94 -0.90 -22.62
N LEU A 4 19.16 -0.47 -21.61
CA LEU A 4 19.64 0.41 -20.54
C LEU A 4 20.51 -0.34 -19.51
N ARG A 5 20.35 -1.67 -19.36
CA ARG A 5 21.09 -2.49 -18.40
C ARG A 5 22.56 -2.65 -18.78
N GLN A 6 22.86 -2.74 -20.07
CA GLN A 6 24.24 -2.85 -20.56
C GLN A 6 25.08 -1.58 -20.33
N ARG A 7 24.45 -0.44 -20.01
CA ARG A 7 25.14 0.84 -19.77
C ARG A 7 25.35 1.19 -18.30
N GLY A 8 25.09 0.26 -17.38
CA GLY A 8 25.38 0.47 -15.96
C GLY A 8 24.50 1.52 -15.29
N CYS A 9 23.32 1.84 -15.84
CA CYS A 9 22.34 2.63 -15.10
C CYS A 9 21.87 1.79 -13.90
N PRO A 10 22.19 2.19 -12.65
CA PRO A 10 21.67 1.50 -11.49
C PRO A 10 20.15 1.55 -11.54
N TRP A 11 19.52 0.48 -11.09
CA TRP A 11 18.08 0.45 -10.91
C TRP A 11 17.65 1.69 -10.15
N GLY A 12 16.77 2.49 -10.74
CA GLY A 12 16.17 3.59 -10.00
C GLY A 12 15.41 2.99 -8.82
N CYS A 13 15.66 3.48 -7.60
CA CYS A 13 14.96 3.09 -6.38
C CYS A 13 13.42 3.17 -6.49
N ASN A 14 12.91 3.85 -7.52
CA ASN A 14 11.49 4.05 -7.80
C ASN A 14 10.92 3.17 -8.92
N ALA A 15 11.67 2.21 -9.49
CA ALA A 15 11.22 1.42 -10.65
C ALA A 15 9.88 0.70 -10.39
N TYR A 16 9.79 -0.01 -9.26
CA TYR A 16 8.54 -0.67 -8.84
C TYR A 16 7.43 0.32 -8.50
N SER A 17 7.77 1.43 -7.84
CA SER A 17 6.82 2.49 -7.50
C SER A 17 6.22 3.12 -8.77
N ALA A 18 7.03 3.27 -9.83
CA ALA A 18 6.58 3.76 -11.13
C ALA A 18 5.71 2.73 -11.85
N ALA A 19 6.10 1.45 -11.88
CA ALA A 19 5.31 0.38 -12.47
C ALA A 19 3.94 0.22 -11.77
N ALA A 20 3.93 0.27 -10.43
CA ALA A 20 2.71 0.22 -9.63
C ALA A 20 1.83 1.46 -9.83
N LYS A 21 2.44 2.65 -10.00
CA LYS A 21 1.71 3.87 -10.38
C LYS A 21 1.20 3.81 -11.84
N ALA A 22 1.82 3.04 -12.71
CA ALA A 22 1.34 2.86 -14.08
C ALA A 22 0.25 1.80 -14.19
N GLY A 23 0.05 0.98 -13.15
CA GLY A 23 -0.85 -0.17 -13.19
C GLY A 23 -0.35 -1.31 -14.08
N CYS A 24 0.97 -1.39 -14.30
CA CYS A 24 1.55 -2.30 -15.29
C CYS A 24 2.09 -3.58 -14.63
N GLU A 25 1.26 -4.61 -14.55
CA GLU A 25 1.63 -5.92 -13.98
C GLU A 25 2.82 -6.56 -14.70
N ALA A 26 2.84 -6.50 -16.05
CA ALA A 26 3.94 -7.03 -16.84
C ALA A 26 5.28 -6.35 -16.52
N ALA A 27 5.27 -5.05 -16.21
CA ALA A 27 6.48 -4.36 -15.78
C ALA A 27 6.91 -4.79 -14.38
N LEU A 28 5.97 -5.05 -13.46
CA LEU A 28 6.28 -5.56 -12.12
C LEU A 28 6.90 -6.96 -12.19
N GLU A 29 6.29 -7.87 -12.94
CA GLU A 29 6.81 -9.24 -13.17
C GLU A 29 8.21 -9.19 -13.77
N TRP A 30 8.39 -8.38 -14.80
CA TRP A 30 9.70 -8.22 -15.42
C TRP A 30 10.76 -7.68 -14.45
N LEU A 31 10.42 -6.70 -13.59
CA LEU A 31 11.35 -6.18 -12.58
C LEU A 31 11.80 -7.26 -11.58
N VAL A 32 10.88 -8.15 -11.20
CA VAL A 32 11.16 -9.29 -10.32
C VAL A 32 12.11 -10.28 -11.00
N GLU A 33 11.81 -10.68 -12.23
CA GLU A 33 12.67 -11.59 -13.01
C GLU A 33 14.09 -11.02 -13.19
N GLN A 34 14.20 -9.71 -13.34
CA GLN A 34 15.48 -9.04 -13.52
C GLN A 34 16.24 -8.83 -12.19
N GLY A 35 15.69 -9.22 -11.05
CA GLY A 35 16.31 -9.07 -9.74
C GLY A 35 16.52 -7.60 -9.35
N CYS A 36 15.61 -6.70 -9.77
CA CYS A 36 15.69 -5.30 -9.39
C CYS A 36 15.59 -5.17 -7.86
N PRO A 37 16.55 -4.49 -7.20
CA PRO A 37 16.49 -4.27 -5.76
C PRO A 37 15.24 -3.45 -5.41
N MET A 38 14.56 -3.89 -4.36
CA MET A 38 13.28 -3.34 -3.94
C MET A 38 13.48 -2.21 -2.94
N GLU A 39 12.63 -1.18 -3.01
CA GLU A 39 12.54 -0.18 -1.94
C GLU A 39 11.82 -0.77 -0.72
N GLU A 40 12.45 -0.78 0.44
CA GLU A 40 11.86 -1.28 1.70
C GLU A 40 10.81 -0.35 2.32
N SER A 41 10.30 0.62 1.56
CA SER A 41 9.38 1.63 2.07
C SER A 41 7.90 1.26 1.94
N GLY A 42 7.57 0.20 1.19
CA GLY A 42 6.20 -0.14 0.82
C GLY A 42 5.55 0.82 -0.18
N GLN A 43 6.31 1.73 -0.81
CA GLN A 43 5.80 2.71 -1.80
C GLN A 43 4.97 2.12 -2.95
N PRO A 44 5.30 0.95 -3.54
CA PRO A 44 4.48 0.37 -4.60
C PRO A 44 3.03 0.12 -4.19
N TYR A 45 2.80 -0.38 -2.96
CA TYR A 45 1.45 -0.55 -2.42
C TYR A 45 0.73 0.81 -2.27
N ILE A 46 1.43 1.83 -1.80
CA ILE A 46 0.86 3.19 -1.65
C ILE A 46 0.44 3.74 -3.02
N LYS A 47 1.26 3.56 -4.06
CA LYS A 47 0.96 4.03 -5.42
C LYS A 47 -0.20 3.27 -6.04
N ALA A 48 -0.22 1.94 -5.93
CA ALA A 48 -1.31 1.12 -6.44
C ALA A 48 -2.64 1.44 -5.74
N CYS A 49 -2.62 1.61 -4.40
CA CYS A 49 -3.81 2.02 -3.65
C CYS A 49 -4.35 3.38 -4.10
N ARG A 50 -3.47 4.37 -4.33
CA ARG A 50 -3.86 5.72 -4.79
C ARG A 50 -4.49 5.72 -6.17
N ASN A 51 -4.08 4.81 -7.03
CA ASN A 51 -4.69 4.64 -8.35
C ASN A 51 -5.99 3.83 -8.30
N GLY A 52 -6.35 3.27 -7.14
CA GLY A 52 -7.48 2.37 -7.00
C GLY A 52 -7.28 1.01 -7.68
N ASP A 53 -6.06 0.70 -8.13
CA ASP A 53 -5.76 -0.46 -8.96
C ASP A 53 -5.58 -1.74 -8.13
N MET A 54 -6.67 -2.48 -8.01
CA MET A 54 -6.70 -3.76 -7.30
C MET A 54 -5.95 -4.88 -8.03
N ALA A 55 -5.82 -4.81 -9.35
CA ALA A 55 -5.11 -5.84 -10.12
C ALA A 55 -3.61 -5.75 -9.81
N THR A 56 -3.08 -4.53 -9.85
CA THR A 56 -1.70 -4.25 -9.44
C THR A 56 -1.44 -4.59 -7.97
N LEU A 57 -2.36 -4.28 -7.04
CA LEU A 57 -2.21 -4.69 -5.63
C LEU A 57 -2.10 -6.21 -5.46
N ARG A 58 -2.96 -6.97 -6.16
CA ARG A 58 -2.90 -8.43 -6.15
C ARG A 58 -1.62 -8.96 -6.78
N CYS A 59 -1.18 -8.36 -7.88
CA CYS A 59 0.08 -8.71 -8.54
C CYS A 59 1.27 -8.51 -7.59
N LEU A 60 1.37 -7.35 -6.94
CA LEU A 60 2.41 -7.06 -5.94
C LEU A 60 2.44 -8.11 -4.82
N ARG A 61 1.25 -8.54 -4.36
CA ARG A 61 1.15 -9.55 -3.31
C ARG A 61 1.48 -10.96 -3.81
N ARG A 62 1.04 -11.33 -5.01
CA ARG A 62 1.35 -12.60 -5.68
C ARG A 62 2.86 -12.75 -5.90
N LEU A 63 3.52 -11.67 -6.28
CA LEU A 63 4.97 -11.64 -6.47
C LEU A 63 5.73 -11.86 -5.16
N GLY A 64 5.15 -11.53 -4.01
CA GLY A 64 5.69 -11.84 -2.67
C GLY A 64 7.00 -11.12 -2.31
N VAL A 65 7.65 -10.45 -3.26
CA VAL A 65 8.94 -9.78 -3.08
C VAL A 65 8.84 -8.38 -2.46
N VAL A 66 7.65 -7.78 -2.42
CA VAL A 66 7.48 -6.40 -1.98
C VAL A 66 7.19 -6.34 -0.49
N PRO A 67 8.12 -5.80 0.34
CA PRO A 67 7.88 -5.63 1.76
C PRO A 67 6.86 -4.51 1.99
N TRP A 68 6.12 -4.63 3.08
CA TRP A 68 5.24 -3.56 3.57
C TRP A 68 6.03 -2.32 4.04
N GLY A 69 7.29 -2.50 4.38
CA GLY A 69 8.14 -1.48 4.99
C GLY A 69 7.79 -1.23 6.46
N PRO A 70 8.10 -0.04 6.99
CA PRO A 70 7.87 0.28 8.40
C PRO A 70 6.40 0.11 8.81
N VAL A 71 6.18 -0.42 10.01
CA VAL A 71 4.85 -0.68 10.57
C VAL A 71 3.96 0.57 10.48
N GLY A 72 2.74 0.39 9.99
CA GLY A 72 1.75 1.46 9.83
C GLY A 72 2.00 2.42 8.68
N ARG A 73 3.19 2.45 8.07
CA ARG A 73 3.53 3.45 7.03
C ARG A 73 2.63 3.36 5.81
N VAL A 74 2.43 2.17 5.25
CA VAL A 74 1.59 1.98 4.05
C VAL A 74 0.15 2.38 4.36
N PHE A 75 -0.41 1.87 5.46
CA PHE A 75 -1.78 2.17 5.86
C PHE A 75 -2.00 3.68 6.08
N VAL A 76 -1.18 4.32 6.91
CA VAL A 76 -1.29 5.76 7.21
C VAL A 76 -1.11 6.60 5.95
N ARG A 77 -0.15 6.27 5.06
CA ARG A 77 0.09 7.06 3.84
C ARG A 77 -1.02 6.92 2.79
N VAL A 78 -1.68 5.77 2.76
CA VAL A 78 -2.86 5.53 1.93
C VAL A 78 -4.06 6.28 2.52
N ALA A 79 -4.27 6.14 3.83
CA ALA A 79 -5.32 6.83 4.59
C ALA A 79 -5.22 8.36 4.53
N MET A 80 -4.00 8.92 4.54
CA MET A 80 -3.71 10.35 4.44
C MET A 80 -3.64 10.88 2.99
N ALA A 81 -3.94 10.08 1.97
CA ALA A 81 -3.89 10.58 0.60
C ALA A 81 -5.07 11.53 0.33
N VAL A 82 -4.88 12.81 0.70
CA VAL A 82 -5.86 13.93 0.74
C VAL A 82 -6.57 14.23 -0.60
N ILE A 83 -6.20 13.56 -1.69
CA ILE A 83 -6.60 14.01 -3.04
C ILE A 83 -7.89 13.34 -3.51
N ASP A 84 -8.27 12.18 -2.98
CA ASP A 84 -9.56 11.55 -3.21
C ASP A 84 -9.83 10.58 -2.05
N PRO A 85 -11.09 10.35 -1.64
CA PRO A 85 -11.37 9.34 -0.63
C PRO A 85 -10.86 8.00 -1.14
N VAL A 86 -9.72 7.56 -0.62
CA VAL A 86 -9.23 6.22 -0.92
C VAL A 86 -10.34 5.27 -0.50
N PRO A 87 -10.84 4.41 -1.40
CA PRO A 87 -11.98 3.59 -1.06
C PRO A 87 -11.59 2.67 0.11
N LEU A 88 -12.50 2.52 1.08
CA LEU A 88 -12.36 1.58 2.20
C LEU A 88 -11.97 0.17 1.72
N ARG A 89 -12.27 -0.16 0.46
CA ARG A 89 -11.90 -1.41 -0.20
C ARG A 89 -10.40 -1.68 -0.18
N GLN A 90 -9.56 -0.71 -0.54
CA GLN A 90 -8.10 -0.89 -0.56
C GLN A 90 -7.59 -1.06 0.87
N LEU A 91 -8.07 -0.23 1.81
CA LEU A 91 -7.71 -0.35 3.24
C LEU A 91 -8.12 -1.71 3.81
N ARG A 92 -9.34 -2.18 3.53
CA ARG A 92 -9.81 -3.51 3.92
C ARG A 92 -8.91 -4.60 3.38
N TRP A 93 -8.57 -4.52 2.10
CA TRP A 93 -7.71 -5.49 1.46
C TRP A 93 -6.31 -5.51 2.08
N LEU A 94 -5.71 -4.35 2.38
CA LEU A 94 -4.41 -4.27 3.05
C LEU A 94 -4.43 -4.98 4.41
N LEU A 95 -5.47 -4.78 5.21
CA LEU A 95 -5.62 -5.47 6.50
C LEU A 95 -5.74 -6.99 6.33
N GLN A 96 -6.59 -7.44 5.40
CA GLN A 96 -6.76 -8.87 5.09
C GLN A 96 -5.47 -9.55 4.62
N GLN A 97 -4.59 -8.82 3.94
CA GLN A 97 -3.29 -9.33 3.51
C GLN A 97 -2.23 -9.33 4.63
N GLY A 98 -2.56 -8.84 5.82
CA GLY A 98 -1.65 -8.77 6.96
C GLY A 98 -0.70 -7.58 6.92
N CYS A 99 -1.15 -6.43 6.39
CA CYS A 99 -0.37 -5.18 6.47
C CYS A 99 -0.06 -4.86 7.94
N PRO A 100 1.21 -4.70 8.34
CA PRO A 100 1.59 -4.43 9.71
C PRO A 100 1.08 -3.05 10.11
N LEU A 101 0.31 -3.00 11.20
CA LEU A 101 -0.34 -1.80 11.69
C LEU A 101 -0.17 -1.69 13.20
N ASP A 102 0.16 -0.50 13.68
CA ASP A 102 -0.04 -0.13 15.07
C ASP A 102 -1.49 0.36 15.23
N TYR A 103 -2.36 -0.54 15.69
CA TYR A 103 -3.78 -0.24 15.90
C TYR A 103 -3.96 0.95 16.85
N LYS A 104 -3.21 0.99 17.95
CA LYS A 104 -3.38 2.02 18.98
C LYS A 104 -2.98 3.39 18.46
N ALA A 105 -1.81 3.50 17.80
CA ALA A 105 -1.36 4.76 17.23
C ALA A 105 -2.29 5.25 16.10
N THR A 106 -2.79 4.32 15.28
CA THR A 106 -3.70 4.64 14.17
C THR A 106 -5.08 5.08 14.67
N GLU A 107 -5.64 4.41 15.67
CA GLU A 107 -6.91 4.78 16.31
C GLU A 107 -6.83 6.16 16.97
N GLN A 108 -5.75 6.44 17.71
CA GLN A 108 -5.52 7.76 18.33
C GLN A 108 -5.42 8.87 17.29
N TRP A 109 -4.75 8.61 16.18
CA TRP A 109 -4.64 9.57 15.08
C TRP A 109 -5.98 9.82 14.38
N LEU A 110 -6.76 8.76 14.11
CA LEU A 110 -8.10 8.87 13.52
C LEU A 110 -9.12 9.55 14.46
N ALA A 111 -8.92 9.45 15.77
CA ALA A 111 -9.73 10.11 16.78
C ALA A 111 -9.38 11.60 16.98
N ALA A 112 -8.25 12.07 16.46
CA ALA A 112 -7.88 13.48 16.51
C ALA A 112 -8.84 14.33 15.66
N PRO A 113 -8.96 15.64 15.92
CA PRO A 113 -9.84 16.53 15.15
C PRO A 113 -9.37 16.63 13.69
N LEU A 114 -9.91 15.77 12.83
CA LEU A 114 -9.75 15.84 11.39
C LEU A 114 -10.78 16.84 10.83
N GLY A 115 -10.43 17.52 9.73
CA GLY A 115 -11.35 18.44 9.04
C GLY A 115 -12.67 17.74 8.69
N VAL A 116 -13.78 18.49 8.63
CA VAL A 116 -15.15 17.97 8.50
C VAL A 116 -15.31 16.91 7.41
N GLN A 117 -14.66 17.10 6.25
CA GLN A 117 -14.70 16.16 5.12
C GLN A 117 -14.10 14.78 5.44
N HIS A 118 -13.21 14.68 6.42
CA HIS A 118 -12.51 13.46 6.79
C HIS A 118 -13.13 12.76 8.01
N GLN A 119 -14.08 13.39 8.71
CA GLN A 119 -14.69 12.81 9.91
C GLN A 119 -15.51 11.56 9.60
N GLN A 120 -16.26 11.55 8.50
CA GLN A 120 -17.04 10.38 8.09
C GLN A 120 -16.12 9.21 7.74
N TRP A 121 -15.13 9.47 6.90
CA TRP A 121 -14.13 8.47 6.51
C TRP A 121 -13.34 7.93 7.72
N ALA A 122 -12.98 8.80 8.68
CA ALA A 122 -12.27 8.39 9.88
C ALA A 122 -13.12 7.45 10.75
N ARG A 123 -14.42 7.75 10.90
CA ARG A 123 -15.37 6.86 11.59
C ARG A 123 -15.50 5.51 10.89
N GLU A 124 -15.60 5.49 9.57
CA GLU A 124 -15.70 4.25 8.79
C GLU A 124 -14.40 3.42 8.88
N THR A 125 -13.25 4.08 8.86
CA THR A 125 -11.94 3.42 9.01
C THR A 125 -11.77 2.84 10.41
N LEU A 126 -12.18 3.57 11.46
CA LEU A 126 -12.18 3.05 12.85
C LEU A 126 -13.07 1.81 13.00
N ARG A 127 -14.27 1.81 12.39
CA ARG A 127 -15.15 0.63 12.38
C ARG A 127 -14.48 -0.57 11.71
N LEU A 128 -13.88 -0.36 10.55
CA LEU A 128 -13.18 -1.39 9.81
C LEU A 128 -11.99 -1.97 10.59
N LEU A 129 -11.25 -1.14 11.34
CA LEU A 129 -10.18 -1.61 12.23
C LEU A 129 -10.73 -2.45 13.38
N ALA A 130 -11.83 -2.01 13.99
CA ALA A 130 -12.47 -2.74 15.09
C ALA A 130 -13.01 -4.12 14.64
N GLU A 131 -13.68 -4.18 13.48
CA GLU A 131 -14.16 -5.42 12.87
C GLU A 131 -13.01 -6.38 12.58
N HIS A 132 -11.94 -5.91 11.96
CA HIS A 132 -10.77 -6.73 11.64
C HIS A 132 -10.10 -7.27 12.90
N ARG A 133 -9.97 -6.45 13.94
CA ARG A 133 -9.41 -6.87 15.24
C ARG A 133 -10.26 -7.93 15.92
N GLN A 134 -11.59 -7.81 15.87
CA GLN A 134 -12.49 -8.84 16.40
C GLN A 134 -12.37 -10.16 15.64
N GLN A 135 -12.27 -10.12 14.31
CA GLN A 135 -12.07 -11.32 13.48
C GLN A 135 -10.75 -12.05 13.80
N GLN A 136 -9.69 -11.32 14.18
CA GLN A 136 -8.43 -11.92 14.59
C GLN A 136 -8.46 -12.53 16.01
N GLN A 137 -9.47 -12.21 16.82
CA GLN A 137 -9.60 -12.69 18.21
C GLN A 137 -10.59 -13.85 18.36
N GLN A 138 -11.32 -14.21 17.30
CA GLN A 138 -12.20 -15.38 17.31
C GLN A 138 -11.38 -16.64 16.98
N PRO A 139 -11.39 -17.65 17.87
CA PRO A 139 -10.63 -18.90 17.70
C PRO A 139 -11.20 -19.81 16.61
#